data_AF-A0A965Q7N1-F1
#
_entry.id   AF-A0A965Q7N1-F1
#
_cell.length_a   1.000
_cell.length_b   1.000
_cell.length_c   1.000
_cell.angle_alpha   90.00
_cell.angle_beta   90.00
_cell.angle_gamma   90.00
#
_symmetry.space_group_name_H-M   'P 1'
#
loop_
_entity.id
_entity.type
_entity.pdbx_description
1 polymer ?
#
loop_
_entity_poly.entity_id
_entity_poly.type
_entity_poly.pdbx_seq_one_letter_code
_entity_poly.pdbx_strand_id
1 'polypeptide(L)'
;MRSAPIFITRVDGRLSEVYTTDMDRSYFDAVFLGQRIFLRDLVRGDSTELMSDTTVAALEQRFRRDHPSERLLDPDEDTAADPSISASATLDILDVHGPYLSFEYHTDIDVKRSGPVVDRHTGRRGVLDLRSRHAVTLTQLFGDSLSTQLVKAATEEWSAASRALAAHTESAGRVAAESMRAFAVDATSFSLDAQDGKPLVVMAVPGTRRKSTTEPVALTPQEVGVPAWWRDVQATLPAGSDSVRRWTRTASQVTVQITARSTDHEHARLVVRDGNARDWDLGLITAPVQHLLWLDQGTPADNRRALERAFDASATASGSTQVATRTPRSPSLNVAAHSSDAHGARIRAYELRPHDADGRKRPGARVRRNDS
;
A
#
# COMPACT_ATOMS: atom_id res chain seq x y z
N MET A 1 -15.43 -5.62 4.36
CA MET A 1 -14.88 -4.88 5.52
C MET A 1 -13.40 -5.26 5.58
N ARG A 2 -12.51 -4.39 5.11
CA ARG A 2 -11.07 -4.68 5.00
C ARG A 2 -10.43 -4.33 6.36
N SER A 3 -9.76 -5.30 6.98
CA SER A 3 -8.84 -5.00 8.06
C SER A 3 -7.76 -4.05 7.54
N ALA A 4 -7.35 -3.07 8.35
CA ALA A 4 -6.16 -2.30 8.03
C ALA A 4 -4.97 -3.28 8.05
N PRO A 5 -4.30 -3.53 6.90
CA PRO A 5 -3.20 -4.47 6.86
C PRO A 5 -2.09 -3.98 7.80
N ILE A 6 -1.60 -4.88 8.68
CA ILE A 6 -0.44 -4.59 9.51
C ILE A 6 0.81 -4.93 8.69
N PHE A 7 1.68 -3.95 8.45
CA PHE A 7 2.98 -4.20 7.83
C PHE A 7 4.04 -4.37 8.92
N ILE A 8 4.46 -5.61 9.15
CA ILE A 8 5.50 -5.95 10.12
C ILE A 8 6.83 -6.21 9.43
N THR A 9 7.90 -5.63 9.97
CA THR A 9 9.26 -5.88 9.53
C THR A 9 10.24 -6.00 10.70
N ARG A 10 11.49 -6.37 10.40
CA ARG A 10 12.61 -6.35 11.33
C ARG A 10 13.59 -5.23 10.98
N VAL A 11 13.78 -4.31 11.92
CA VAL A 11 14.80 -3.24 11.83
C VAL A 11 15.80 -3.46 12.96
N ASP A 12 17.07 -3.65 12.61
CA ASP A 12 18.16 -3.89 13.57
C ASP A 12 17.85 -4.97 14.63
N GLY A 13 17.23 -6.06 14.19
CA GLY A 13 16.86 -7.20 15.04
C GLY A 13 15.59 -7.03 15.88
N ARG A 14 14.90 -5.89 15.75
CA ARG A 14 13.65 -5.60 16.46
C ARG A 14 12.47 -5.63 15.53
N LEU A 15 11.31 -6.03 16.05
CA LEU A 15 10.08 -6.02 15.29
C LEU A 15 9.46 -4.63 15.34
N SER A 16 9.11 -4.15 14.15
CA SER A 16 8.49 -2.86 13.97
C SER A 16 7.29 -2.98 13.05
N GLU A 17 6.32 -2.09 13.27
CA GLU A 17 5.17 -1.91 12.41
C GLU A 17 5.31 -0.63 11.61
N VAL A 18 4.95 -0.70 10.33
CA VAL A 18 4.80 0.45 9.46
C VAL A 18 3.32 0.72 9.27
N TYR A 19 2.90 1.97 9.47
CA TYR A 19 1.51 2.37 9.31
C TYR A 19 1.41 3.83 8.83
N THR A 20 0.25 4.19 8.29
CA THR A 20 -0.06 5.53 7.83
C THR A 20 -1.05 6.23 8.75
N THR A 21 -1.02 7.55 8.76
CA THR A 21 -2.02 8.38 9.45
C THR A 21 -2.37 9.59 8.61
N ASP A 22 -3.63 10.00 8.67
CA ASP A 22 -4.09 11.23 8.03
C ASP A 22 -3.65 12.47 8.81
N MET A 23 -3.44 13.55 8.08
CA MET A 23 -3.21 14.89 8.59
C MET A 23 -4.22 15.81 7.93
N ASP A 24 -5.33 16.06 8.61
CA ASP A 24 -6.33 17.02 8.20
C ASP A 24 -5.94 18.43 8.69
N ARG A 25 -5.85 19.37 7.76
CA ARG A 25 -5.65 20.79 8.04
C ARG A 25 -6.65 21.66 7.28
N SER A 26 -7.93 21.31 7.38
CA SER A 26 -8.99 22.02 6.68
C SER A 26 -9.40 23.34 7.37
N TYR A 27 -9.83 24.27 6.54
CA TYR A 27 -10.41 25.58 6.86
C TYR A 27 -11.81 25.63 6.22
N PHE A 28 -12.60 26.65 6.55
CA PHE A 28 -13.96 26.74 6.00
C PHE A 28 -13.98 26.72 4.46
N ASP A 29 -13.12 27.50 3.79
CA ASP A 29 -13.06 27.58 2.33
C ASP A 29 -11.90 26.78 1.69
N ALA A 30 -11.18 25.94 2.46
CA ALA A 30 -10.04 25.21 1.91
C ALA A 30 -9.79 23.88 2.63
N VAL A 31 -9.69 22.79 1.86
CA VAL A 31 -9.46 21.43 2.36
C VAL A 31 -8.01 21.01 2.07
N PHE A 32 -7.31 20.58 3.11
CA PHE A 32 -5.92 20.11 3.02
C PHE A 32 -5.77 18.78 3.76
N LEU A 33 -5.77 17.68 3.03
CA LEU A 33 -5.64 16.33 3.58
C LEU A 33 -4.28 15.73 3.20
N GLY A 34 -3.37 15.59 4.14
CA GLY A 34 -2.10 14.90 3.91
C GLY A 34 -2.07 13.52 4.57
N GLN A 35 -1.04 12.74 4.27
CA GLN A 35 -0.71 11.53 5.02
C GLN A 35 0.74 11.53 5.50
N ARG A 36 1.00 10.71 6.53
CA ARG A 36 2.31 10.49 7.13
C ARG A 36 2.52 8.99 7.30
N ILE A 37 3.75 8.54 7.14
CA ILE A 37 4.17 7.16 7.42
C ILE A 37 4.96 7.15 8.73
N PHE A 38 4.62 6.20 9.61
CA PHE A 38 5.31 5.98 10.89
C PHE A 38 5.91 4.58 10.96
N LEU A 39 6.99 4.48 11.74
CA LEU A 39 7.59 3.24 12.21
C LEU A 39 7.38 3.13 13.72
N ARG A 40 6.72 2.08 14.19
CA ARG A 40 6.54 1.78 15.61
C ARG A 40 7.40 0.60 16.02
N ASP A 41 8.29 0.75 17.00
CA ASP A 41 8.92 -0.40 17.68
C ASP A 41 7.83 -1.10 18.51
N LEU A 42 7.57 -2.38 18.24
CA LEU A 42 6.45 -3.09 18.88
C LEU A 42 6.70 -3.38 20.36
N VAL A 43 7.96 -3.46 20.79
CA VAL A 43 8.32 -3.75 22.18
C VAL A 43 8.18 -2.49 23.01
N ARG A 44 8.73 -1.37 22.52
CA ARG A 44 8.71 -0.07 23.22
C ARG A 44 7.41 0.69 23.05
N GLY A 45 6.75 0.52 21.92
CA GLY A 45 5.54 1.25 21.54
C GLY A 45 5.79 2.69 21.07
N ASP A 46 7.05 3.12 20.94
CA ASP A 46 7.38 4.44 20.41
C ASP A 46 7.27 4.45 18.89
N SER A 47 6.63 5.50 18.37
CA SER A 47 6.48 5.74 16.94
C SER A 47 7.40 6.87 16.50
N THR A 48 8.07 6.65 15.36
CA THR A 48 8.91 7.65 14.70
C THR A 48 8.35 7.91 13.31
N GLU A 49 8.22 9.19 12.93
CA GLU A 49 7.87 9.54 11.56
C GLU A 49 8.99 9.14 10.59
N LEU A 50 8.61 8.48 9.50
CA LEU A 50 9.49 8.16 8.38
C LEU A 50 9.37 9.18 7.24
N MET A 51 8.13 9.61 6.97
CA MET A 51 7.82 10.50 5.87
C MET A 51 6.51 11.24 6.14
N SER A 52 6.45 12.50 5.73
CA SER A 52 5.21 13.27 5.64
C SER A 52 5.01 13.78 4.21
N ASP A 53 3.76 13.97 3.83
CA ASP A 53 3.47 14.88 2.71
C ASP A 53 4.11 16.26 2.97
N THR A 54 4.70 16.82 1.91
CA THR A 54 5.23 18.20 1.92
C THR A 54 4.53 19.09 0.90
N THR A 55 3.79 18.53 -0.06
CA THR A 55 3.16 19.30 -1.13
C THR A 55 1.88 19.98 -0.63
N VAL A 56 0.97 19.21 -0.05
CA VAL A 56 -0.28 19.75 0.54
C VAL A 56 0.05 20.60 1.76
N ALA A 57 1.04 20.18 2.57
CA ALA A 57 1.53 20.99 3.68
C ALA A 57 2.08 22.36 3.24
N ALA A 58 2.81 22.44 2.12
CA ALA A 58 3.29 23.73 1.60
C ALA A 58 2.15 24.61 1.05
N LEU A 59 1.12 24.00 0.45
CA LEU A 59 -0.08 24.70 -0.01
C LEU A 59 -0.88 25.25 1.17
N GLU A 60 -1.08 24.47 2.24
CA GLU A 60 -1.72 24.90 3.48
C GLU A 60 -1.00 26.11 4.08
N GLN A 61 0.33 26.01 4.23
CA GLN A 61 1.12 27.12 4.78
C GLN A 61 1.01 28.39 3.94
N ARG A 62 0.89 28.25 2.61
CA ARG A 62 0.65 29.39 1.72
C ARG A 62 -0.75 29.96 1.94
N PHE A 63 -1.77 29.11 1.98
CA PHE A 63 -3.15 29.53 2.23
C PHE A 63 -3.27 30.32 3.53
N ARG A 64 -2.69 29.81 4.63
CA ARG A 64 -2.70 30.47 5.94
C ARG A 64 -2.02 31.83 5.94
N ARG A 65 -0.94 32.02 5.15
CA ARG A 65 -0.30 33.33 4.99
C ARG A 65 -1.17 34.31 4.21
N ASP A 66 -1.86 33.82 3.19
CA ASP A 66 -2.73 34.63 2.34
C ASP A 66 -4.08 34.96 3.04
N HIS A 67 -4.49 34.17 4.05
CA HIS A 67 -5.76 34.30 4.78
C HIS A 67 -5.56 34.28 6.30
N PRO A 68 -4.99 35.35 6.91
CA PRO A 68 -4.64 35.35 8.33
C PRO A 68 -5.85 35.34 9.28
N SER A 69 -7.05 35.63 8.79
CA SER A 69 -8.30 35.59 9.56
C SER A 69 -8.99 34.23 9.55
N GLU A 70 -8.58 33.32 8.66
CA GLU A 70 -9.14 31.96 8.60
C GLU A 70 -8.66 31.13 9.79
N ARG A 71 -9.55 30.34 10.36
CA ARG A 71 -9.25 29.41 11.47
C ARG A 71 -9.29 27.99 10.96
N LEU A 72 -8.40 27.15 11.48
CA LEU A 72 -8.46 25.72 11.31
C LEU A 72 -9.79 25.17 11.87
N LEU A 73 -10.44 24.32 11.09
CA LEU A 73 -11.65 23.62 11.53
C LEU A 73 -11.31 22.58 12.59
N ASP A 74 -12.23 22.40 13.53
CA ASP A 74 -12.20 21.23 14.40
C ASP A 74 -12.62 19.97 13.61
N PRO A 75 -12.23 18.75 14.02
CA PRO A 75 -12.48 17.53 13.24
C PRO A 75 -13.96 17.23 12.90
N ASP A 76 -14.89 17.85 13.63
CA ASP A 76 -16.33 17.65 13.49
C ASP A 76 -17.03 18.86 12.83
N GLU A 77 -16.28 19.90 12.45
CA GLU A 77 -16.80 21.07 11.76
C GLU A 77 -16.82 20.86 10.24
N ASP A 78 -17.92 21.28 9.60
CA ASP A 78 -18.09 21.13 8.16
C ASP A 78 -17.31 22.20 7.38
N THR A 79 -16.74 21.80 6.25
CA THR A 79 -16.18 22.70 5.25
C THR A 79 -17.29 23.32 4.39
N ALA A 80 -16.98 24.37 3.64
CA ALA A 80 -17.84 24.87 2.58
C ALA A 80 -18.18 23.74 1.60
N ALA A 81 -19.41 23.76 1.07
CA ALA A 81 -19.87 22.77 0.09
C ALA A 81 -19.05 22.79 -1.20
N ASP A 82 -18.43 23.93 -1.51
CA ASP A 82 -17.53 24.08 -2.65
C ASP A 82 -16.30 24.92 -2.27
N PRO A 83 -15.27 24.33 -1.64
CA PRO A 83 -14.12 25.08 -1.17
C PRO A 83 -13.29 25.62 -2.35
N SER A 84 -12.70 26.81 -2.18
CA SER A 84 -11.82 27.39 -3.19
C SER A 84 -10.53 26.59 -3.40
N ILE A 85 -10.13 25.76 -2.44
CA ILE A 85 -9.02 24.83 -2.56
C ILE A 85 -9.44 23.45 -2.04
N SER A 86 -9.17 22.42 -2.83
CA SER A 86 -9.18 21.03 -2.39
C SER A 86 -7.82 20.43 -2.72
N ALA A 87 -7.07 20.01 -1.70
CA ALA A 87 -5.77 19.40 -1.87
C ALA A 87 -5.66 18.17 -0.99
N SER A 88 -5.38 17.03 -1.59
CA SER A 88 -5.15 15.77 -0.89
C SER A 88 -3.84 15.12 -1.29
N ALA A 89 -3.24 14.38 -0.36
CA ALA A 89 -2.08 13.56 -0.58
C ALA A 89 -2.22 12.22 0.13
N THR A 90 -2.04 11.14 -0.62
CA THR A 90 -2.10 9.76 -0.13
C THR A 90 -0.71 9.13 -0.19
N LEU A 91 -0.40 8.33 0.83
CA LEU A 91 0.80 7.51 0.93
C LEU A 91 0.36 6.06 1.10
N ASP A 92 0.54 5.26 0.05
CA ASP A 92 0.22 3.83 0.08
C ASP A 92 1.49 3.02 0.32
N ILE A 93 1.45 2.12 1.31
CA ILE A 93 2.53 1.16 1.53
C ILE A 93 2.38 0.03 0.51
N LEU A 94 3.39 -0.15 -0.34
CA LEU A 94 3.38 -1.19 -1.36
C LEU A 94 3.87 -2.53 -0.78
N ASP A 95 5.06 -2.52 -0.18
CA ASP A 95 5.62 -3.68 0.53
C ASP A 95 6.82 -3.28 1.40
N VAL A 96 7.25 -4.18 2.28
CA VAL A 96 8.47 -4.04 3.09
C VAL A 96 9.39 -5.25 2.88
N HIS A 97 10.60 -4.98 2.40
CA HIS A 97 11.64 -5.99 2.20
C HIS A 97 12.83 -5.71 3.11
N GLY A 98 12.88 -6.39 4.26
CA GLY A 98 13.91 -6.17 5.27
C GLY A 98 13.86 -4.74 5.79
N PRO A 99 14.96 -3.97 5.76
CA PRO A 99 14.97 -2.60 6.25
C PRO A 99 14.44 -1.58 5.23
N TYR A 100 13.87 -2.00 4.10
CA TYR A 100 13.42 -1.08 3.05
C TYR A 100 11.90 -1.14 2.86
N LEU A 101 11.27 0.03 2.83
CA LEU A 101 9.85 0.23 2.60
C LEU A 101 9.64 0.81 1.21
N SER A 102 8.87 0.12 0.37
CA SER A 102 8.34 0.65 -0.89
C SER A 102 7.01 1.36 -0.64
N PHE A 103 6.84 2.56 -1.17
CA PHE A 103 5.59 3.31 -1.06
C PHE A 103 5.21 3.96 -2.40
N GLU A 104 3.93 4.29 -2.53
CA GLU A 104 3.38 5.12 -3.58
C GLU A 104 2.84 6.41 -2.98
N TYR A 105 3.12 7.54 -3.64
CA TYR A 105 2.70 8.86 -3.21
C TYR A 105 1.88 9.51 -4.30
N HIS A 106 0.67 9.92 -3.92
CA HIS A 106 -0.28 10.61 -4.79
C HIS A 106 -0.65 11.97 -4.24
N THR A 107 -0.83 12.93 -5.13
CA THR A 107 -1.48 14.22 -4.80
C THR A 107 -2.59 14.51 -5.79
N ASP A 108 -3.70 15.00 -5.27
CA ASP A 108 -4.83 15.55 -6.03
C ASP A 108 -5.04 16.99 -5.54
N ILE A 109 -4.85 17.98 -6.42
CA ILE A 109 -4.85 19.40 -6.07
C ILE A 109 -5.71 20.17 -7.06
N ASP A 110 -6.78 20.77 -6.55
CA ASP A 110 -7.69 21.67 -7.25
C ASP A 110 -7.71 23.04 -6.56
N VAL A 111 -7.39 24.09 -7.32
CA VAL A 111 -7.42 25.48 -6.85
C VAL A 111 -8.30 26.34 -7.75
N LYS A 112 -9.42 26.80 -7.19
CA LYS A 112 -10.42 27.69 -7.79
C LYS A 112 -10.12 29.14 -7.42
N ARG A 113 -9.14 29.76 -8.10
CA ARG A 113 -8.93 31.22 -8.02
C ARG A 113 -9.69 31.94 -9.13
N SER A 114 -9.90 33.26 -8.97
CA SER A 114 -10.27 34.19 -10.04
C SER A 114 -9.13 34.27 -11.09
N GLY A 115 -8.95 33.21 -11.87
CA GLY A 115 -7.83 32.98 -12.78
C GLY A 115 -7.89 31.55 -13.35
N PRO A 116 -6.87 31.09 -14.11
CA PRO A 116 -6.87 29.72 -14.60
C PRO A 116 -6.81 28.75 -13.42
N VAL A 117 -7.76 27.81 -13.39
CA VAL A 117 -7.80 26.70 -12.42
C VAL A 117 -6.46 25.97 -12.45
N VAL A 118 -5.81 25.89 -11.28
CA VAL A 118 -4.64 25.02 -11.11
C VAL A 118 -5.17 23.68 -10.63
N ASP A 119 -5.16 22.74 -11.54
CA ASP A 119 -5.55 21.35 -11.35
C ASP A 119 -4.27 20.53 -11.59
N ARG A 120 -3.75 19.90 -10.54
CA ARG A 120 -2.48 19.17 -10.57
C ARG A 120 -2.58 17.85 -9.82
N HIS A 121 -2.52 16.78 -10.59
CA HIS A 121 -2.44 15.42 -10.08
C HIS A 121 -1.03 14.90 -10.27
N THR A 122 -0.46 14.27 -9.26
CA THR A 122 0.90 13.70 -9.34
C THR A 122 0.93 12.35 -8.66
N GLY A 123 1.60 11.39 -9.28
CA GLY A 123 1.83 10.06 -8.71
C GLY A 123 3.28 9.63 -8.90
N ARG A 124 3.91 9.07 -7.87
CA ARG A 124 5.27 8.52 -7.93
C ARG A 124 5.46 7.40 -6.92
N ARG A 125 6.46 6.56 -7.13
CA ARG A 125 6.92 5.60 -6.11
C ARG A 125 8.18 6.08 -5.42
N GLY A 126 8.52 5.43 -4.31
CA GLY A 126 9.79 5.62 -3.65
C GLY A 126 10.12 4.47 -2.71
N VAL A 127 11.38 4.45 -2.27
CA VAL A 127 11.89 3.50 -1.29
C VAL A 127 12.54 4.26 -0.14
N LEU A 128 12.17 3.92 1.10
CA LEU A 128 12.79 4.43 2.33
C LEU A 128 13.63 3.34 2.98
N ASP A 129 14.81 3.69 3.50
CA ASP A 129 15.53 2.84 4.48
C ASP A 129 15.03 3.17 5.88
N LEU A 130 14.46 2.18 6.55
CA LEU A 130 13.83 2.30 7.86
C LEU A 130 14.84 2.57 8.98
N ARG A 131 16.12 2.24 8.79
CA ARG A 131 17.18 2.48 9.77
C ARG A 131 17.61 3.94 9.74
N SER A 132 17.89 4.45 8.54
CA SER A 132 18.35 5.82 8.33
C SER A 132 17.20 6.83 8.24
N ARG A 133 15.99 6.36 7.93
CA ARG A 133 14.76 7.15 7.73
C ARG A 133 14.85 8.11 6.56
N HIS A 134 15.61 7.71 5.54
CA HIS A 134 15.82 8.51 4.33
C HIS A 134 15.41 7.74 3.09
N ALA A 135 15.02 8.50 2.06
CA ALA A 135 14.82 7.96 0.74
C ALA A 135 16.13 7.36 0.21
N VAL A 136 16.01 6.24 -0.49
CA VAL A 136 17.14 5.51 -1.04
C VAL A 136 17.04 5.44 -2.56
N THR A 137 18.21 5.52 -3.21
CA THR A 137 18.38 5.46 -4.66
C THR A 137 18.78 4.06 -5.13
N LEU A 138 18.58 3.78 -6.42
CA LEU A 138 19.07 2.55 -7.06
C LEU A 138 20.58 2.38 -6.88
N THR A 139 21.36 3.46 -7.01
CA THR A 139 22.81 3.42 -6.79
C THR A 139 23.16 2.97 -5.37
N GLN A 140 22.45 3.46 -4.35
CA GLN A 140 22.70 3.06 -2.97
C GLN A 140 22.34 1.59 -2.70
N LEU A 141 21.30 1.05 -3.35
CA LEU A 141 20.87 -0.35 -3.17
C LEU A 141 21.72 -1.35 -3.97
N PHE A 142 22.09 -0.97 -5.19
CA PHE A 142 22.55 -1.90 -6.23
C PHE A 142 23.86 -1.49 -6.92
N GLY A 143 24.37 -0.29 -6.63
CA GLY A 143 25.56 0.28 -7.26
C GLY A 143 25.29 0.94 -8.62
N ASP A 144 26.26 1.74 -9.08
CA ASP A 144 26.11 2.59 -10.28
C ASP A 144 25.87 1.82 -11.57
N SER A 145 26.58 0.69 -11.77
CA SER A 145 26.45 -0.10 -13.00
C SER A 145 25.05 -0.64 -13.17
N LEU A 146 24.47 -1.23 -12.12
CA LEU A 146 23.14 -1.82 -12.19
C LEU A 146 22.05 -0.74 -12.22
N SER A 147 22.22 0.34 -11.45
CA SER A 147 21.37 1.54 -11.52
C SER A 147 21.25 2.08 -12.95
N THR A 148 22.38 2.25 -13.64
CA THR A 148 22.42 2.74 -15.04
C THR A 148 21.70 1.78 -16.00
N GLN A 149 21.87 0.47 -15.82
CA GLN A 149 21.20 -0.54 -16.64
C GLN A 149 19.68 -0.53 -16.45
N LEU A 150 19.20 -0.44 -15.21
CA LEU A 150 17.77 -0.39 -14.88
C LEU A 150 17.10 0.87 -15.46
N VAL A 151 17.73 2.03 -15.29
CA VAL A 151 17.20 3.30 -15.83
C VAL A 151 17.18 3.27 -17.36
N LYS A 152 18.21 2.72 -17.99
CA LYS A 152 18.25 2.54 -19.44
C LYS A 152 17.11 1.63 -19.93
N ALA A 153 16.93 0.46 -19.30
CA ALA A 153 15.88 -0.48 -19.66
C ALA A 153 14.48 0.14 -19.52
N ALA A 154 14.23 0.86 -18.43
CA ALA A 154 12.98 1.59 -18.22
C ALA A 154 12.73 2.67 -19.28
N THR A 155 13.78 3.41 -19.66
CA THR A 155 13.71 4.44 -20.71
C THR A 155 13.38 3.83 -22.07
N GLU A 156 14.00 2.70 -22.41
CA GLU A 156 13.77 1.96 -23.65
C GLU A 156 12.34 1.39 -23.71
N GLU A 157 11.88 0.77 -22.63
CA GLU A 157 10.50 0.24 -22.50
C GLU A 157 9.46 1.36 -22.65
N TRP A 158 9.61 2.45 -21.89
CA TRP A 158 8.69 3.58 -21.96
C TRP A 158 8.66 4.24 -23.35
N SER A 159 9.83 4.37 -23.99
CA SER A 159 9.94 4.91 -25.35
C SER A 159 9.32 3.99 -26.39
N ALA A 160 9.40 2.67 -26.22
CA ALA A 160 8.73 1.70 -27.08
C ALA A 160 7.20 1.78 -26.93
N ALA A 161 6.69 1.81 -25.70
CA ALA A 161 5.26 1.96 -25.42
C ALA A 161 4.70 3.28 -26.00
N SER A 162 5.43 4.39 -25.81
CA SER A 162 5.05 5.71 -26.33
C SER A 162 4.96 5.73 -27.85
N ARG A 163 5.93 5.12 -28.54
CA ARG A 163 5.92 5.01 -30.01
C ARG A 163 4.79 4.12 -30.52
N ALA A 164 4.51 3.00 -29.84
CA ALA A 164 3.44 2.09 -30.23
C ALA A 164 2.07 2.79 -30.17
N LEU A 165 1.81 3.58 -29.12
CA LEU A 165 0.59 4.37 -28.98
C LEU A 165 0.51 5.51 -30.00
N ALA A 166 1.62 6.20 -30.26
CA ALA A 166 1.67 7.25 -31.28
C ALA A 166 1.43 6.73 -32.72
N ALA A 167 1.71 5.45 -32.99
CA ALA A 167 1.45 4.82 -34.28
C ALA A 167 -0.04 4.52 -34.53
N HIS A 168 -0.89 4.59 -33.50
CA HIS A 168 -2.34 4.39 -33.65
C HIS A 168 -3.00 5.64 -34.24
N THR A 169 -3.61 5.51 -35.42
CA THR A 169 -4.23 6.64 -36.15
C THR A 169 -5.64 6.99 -35.68
N GLU A 170 -6.27 6.12 -34.89
CA GLU A 170 -7.61 6.33 -34.35
C GLU A 170 -7.63 7.48 -33.33
N SER A 171 -8.80 8.09 -33.13
CA SER A 171 -8.98 9.19 -32.16
C SER A 171 -8.55 8.78 -30.74
N ALA A 172 -8.86 7.55 -30.33
CA ALA A 172 -8.44 6.99 -29.05
C ALA A 172 -6.92 6.93 -28.91
N GLY A 173 -6.21 6.47 -29.95
CA GLY A 173 -4.74 6.42 -29.99
C GLY A 173 -4.09 7.80 -29.85
N ARG A 174 -4.64 8.81 -30.52
CA ARG A 174 -4.15 10.20 -30.39
C ARG A 174 -4.38 10.79 -29.00
N VAL A 175 -5.54 10.54 -28.38
CA VAL A 175 -5.83 10.99 -27.01
C VAL A 175 -4.91 10.30 -26.01
N ALA A 176 -4.65 9.00 -26.19
CA ALA A 176 -3.70 8.25 -25.37
C ALA A 176 -2.25 8.75 -25.53
N ALA A 177 -1.82 9.04 -26.76
CA ALA A 177 -0.48 9.59 -27.01
C ALA A 177 -0.28 10.99 -26.41
N GLU A 178 -1.29 11.87 -26.50
CA GLU A 178 -1.25 13.19 -25.85
C GLU A 178 -1.18 13.04 -24.32
N SER A 179 -1.97 12.12 -23.79
CA SER A 179 -2.02 11.74 -22.38
C SER A 179 -0.67 11.28 -21.82
N MET A 180 0.16 10.61 -22.62
CA MET A 180 1.49 10.13 -22.20
C MET A 180 2.52 11.24 -22.00
N ARG A 181 2.32 12.44 -22.59
CA ARG A 181 3.26 13.58 -22.42
C ARG A 181 3.36 14.06 -20.98
N ALA A 182 2.37 13.72 -20.16
CA ALA A 182 2.35 13.97 -18.73
C ALA A 182 3.31 13.08 -17.92
N PHE A 183 3.97 12.10 -18.54
CA PHE A 183 4.78 11.10 -17.87
C PHE A 183 6.21 11.14 -18.38
N ALA A 184 7.16 11.05 -17.45
CA ALA A 184 8.58 11.01 -17.76
C ALA A 184 9.28 10.01 -16.83
N VAL A 185 10.24 9.25 -17.38
CA VAL A 185 11.02 8.30 -16.58
C VAL A 185 11.83 9.06 -15.53
N ASP A 186 11.74 8.62 -14.29
CA ASP A 186 12.46 9.17 -13.15
C ASP A 186 13.17 8.02 -12.42
N ALA A 187 14.49 8.12 -12.28
CA ALA A 187 15.32 7.11 -11.62
C ALA A 187 15.01 6.97 -10.11
N THR A 188 14.33 7.94 -9.51
CA THR A 188 13.92 7.93 -8.10
C THR A 188 12.54 7.30 -7.89
N SER A 189 11.76 7.08 -8.96
CA SER A 189 10.44 6.48 -8.91
C SER A 189 10.51 4.99 -9.20
N PHE A 190 10.74 4.20 -8.16
CA PHE A 190 10.80 2.75 -8.23
C PHE A 190 10.28 2.12 -6.94
N SER A 191 9.95 0.83 -7.00
CA SER A 191 9.66 -0.01 -5.84
C SER A 191 10.47 -1.31 -5.90
N LEU A 192 10.69 -1.88 -4.72
CA LEU A 192 11.19 -3.24 -4.56
C LEU A 192 10.02 -4.23 -4.58
N ASP A 193 10.24 -5.38 -5.17
CA ASP A 193 9.29 -6.49 -5.24
C ASP A 193 10.07 -7.82 -5.19
N ALA A 194 9.36 -8.94 -5.14
CA ALA A 194 9.94 -10.27 -5.09
C ALA A 194 9.17 -11.30 -5.90
N GLN A 195 9.90 -12.17 -6.60
CA GLN A 195 9.34 -13.35 -7.25
C GLN A 195 10.23 -14.56 -7.02
N ASP A 196 9.64 -15.67 -6.58
CA ASP A 196 10.34 -16.91 -6.25
C ASP A 196 11.54 -16.69 -5.29
N GLY A 197 11.35 -15.79 -4.31
CA GLY A 197 12.36 -15.40 -3.33
C GLY A 197 13.51 -14.54 -3.90
N LYS A 198 13.47 -14.16 -5.17
CA LYS A 198 14.46 -13.30 -5.80
C LYS A 198 14.02 -11.83 -5.80
N PRO A 199 14.96 -10.88 -5.68
CA PRO A 199 14.65 -9.47 -5.71
C PRO A 199 14.30 -9.01 -7.13
N LEU A 200 13.23 -8.22 -7.21
CA LEU A 200 12.83 -7.49 -8.40
C LEU A 200 12.87 -5.99 -8.12
N VAL A 201 13.17 -5.21 -9.15
CA VAL A 201 12.97 -3.75 -9.16
C VAL A 201 11.88 -3.42 -10.17
N VAL A 202 10.89 -2.67 -9.72
CA VAL A 202 9.80 -2.17 -10.56
C VAL A 202 9.97 -0.67 -10.71
N MET A 203 10.46 -0.24 -11.87
CA MET A 203 10.50 1.18 -12.23
C MET A 203 9.08 1.67 -12.48
N ALA A 204 8.75 2.87 -12.03
CA ALA A 204 7.43 3.44 -12.24
C ALA A 204 7.56 4.83 -12.85
N VAL A 205 6.87 5.07 -13.96
CA VAL A 205 6.90 6.37 -14.66
C VAL A 205 5.94 7.30 -13.96
N PRO A 206 6.42 8.33 -13.23
CA PRO A 206 5.53 9.28 -12.57
C PRO A 206 4.71 10.07 -13.59
N GLY A 207 3.48 10.39 -13.20
CA GLY A 207 2.59 11.23 -13.99
C GLY A 207 2.40 12.60 -13.36
N THR A 208 2.24 13.63 -14.19
CA THR A 208 1.72 14.94 -13.78
C THR A 208 0.66 15.40 -14.78
N ARG A 209 -0.61 15.37 -14.39
CA ARG A 209 -1.73 15.80 -15.26
C ARG A 209 -2.51 16.97 -14.69
N ARG A 210 -3.22 17.62 -15.60
CA ARG A 210 -4.37 18.47 -15.33
C ARG A 210 -5.64 17.65 -15.61
N LYS A 211 -6.64 17.69 -14.74
CA LYS A 211 -8.00 17.16 -14.93
C LYS A 211 -8.19 15.64 -14.83
N SER A 212 -7.28 14.91 -14.19
CA SER A 212 -7.50 13.50 -13.83
C SER A 212 -6.40 12.99 -12.90
N THR A 213 -6.73 12.04 -12.02
CA THR A 213 -5.74 11.27 -11.25
C THR A 213 -4.69 10.61 -12.16
N THR A 214 -3.45 10.52 -11.69
CA THR A 214 -2.36 9.83 -12.40
C THR A 214 -1.69 8.85 -11.47
N GLU A 215 -2.15 7.60 -11.51
CA GLU A 215 -1.36 6.49 -11.01
C GLU A 215 -0.04 6.43 -11.78
N PRO A 216 1.11 6.26 -11.09
CA PRO A 216 2.37 6.06 -11.77
C PRO A 216 2.32 4.76 -12.57
N VAL A 217 2.85 4.78 -13.80
CA VAL A 217 2.80 3.59 -14.66
C VAL A 217 3.94 2.66 -14.27
N ALA A 218 3.62 1.55 -13.61
CA ALA A 218 4.58 0.49 -13.32
C ALA A 218 5.05 -0.17 -14.63
N LEU A 219 6.37 -0.23 -14.80
CA LEU A 219 7.03 -0.91 -15.91
C LEU A 219 7.28 -2.38 -15.59
N THR A 220 7.78 -3.13 -16.57
CA THR A 220 8.08 -4.56 -16.41
C THR A 220 9.11 -4.77 -15.29
N PRO A 221 8.80 -5.61 -14.27
CA PRO A 221 9.74 -5.92 -13.20
C PRO A 221 11.05 -6.50 -13.71
N GLN A 222 12.17 -6.03 -13.17
CA GLN A 222 13.53 -6.47 -13.53
C GLN A 222 14.15 -7.28 -12.39
N GLU A 223 14.50 -8.54 -12.65
CA GLU A 223 15.27 -9.36 -11.70
C GLU A 223 16.67 -8.77 -11.52
N VAL A 224 17.09 -8.61 -10.27
CA VAL A 224 18.42 -8.11 -9.90
C VAL A 224 19.23 -9.16 -9.16
N GLY A 225 20.56 -9.00 -9.15
CA GLY A 225 21.42 -9.87 -8.34
C GLY A 225 21.09 -9.74 -6.85
N VAL A 226 21.19 -10.84 -6.10
CA VAL A 226 20.83 -10.89 -4.67
C VAL A 226 21.82 -10.06 -3.84
N PRO A 227 21.43 -8.88 -3.32
CA PRO A 227 22.32 -8.08 -2.49
C PRO A 227 22.46 -8.73 -1.10
N ALA A 228 23.52 -8.38 -0.37
CA ALA A 228 23.82 -8.99 0.93
C ALA A 228 22.65 -8.90 1.93
N TRP A 229 21.95 -7.76 1.95
CA TRP A 229 20.80 -7.51 2.83
C TRP A 229 19.55 -8.32 2.46
N TRP A 230 19.44 -8.84 1.23
CA TRP A 230 18.28 -9.64 0.79
C TRP A 230 18.29 -11.05 1.37
N ARG A 231 19.44 -11.56 1.80
CA ARG A 231 19.54 -12.92 2.35
C ARG A 231 18.63 -13.14 3.55
N ASP A 232 18.47 -12.11 4.37
CA ASP A 232 17.59 -12.15 5.54
C ASP A 232 16.10 -12.04 5.15
N VAL A 233 15.81 -11.38 4.02
CA VAL A 233 14.46 -11.23 3.45
C VAL A 233 14.02 -12.51 2.74
N GLN A 234 14.93 -13.19 2.05
CA GLN A 234 14.61 -14.37 1.24
C GLN A 234 13.89 -15.46 2.04
N ALA A 235 14.20 -15.62 3.33
CA ALA A 235 13.55 -16.60 4.20
C ALA A 235 12.08 -16.30 4.52
N THR A 236 11.63 -15.04 4.32
CA THR A 236 10.24 -14.61 4.56
C THR A 236 9.39 -14.66 3.28
N LEU A 237 10.03 -14.81 2.12
CA LEU A 237 9.37 -14.75 0.82
C LEU A 237 9.00 -16.15 0.32
N PRO A 238 7.86 -16.29 -0.38
CA PRO A 238 7.45 -17.56 -0.94
C PRO A 238 8.21 -17.92 -2.22
N ALA A 239 8.32 -19.22 -2.45
CA ALA A 239 8.58 -19.81 -3.75
C ALA A 239 7.27 -20.32 -4.38
N GLY A 240 7.19 -20.30 -5.71
CA GLY A 240 6.05 -20.77 -6.49
C GLY A 240 5.11 -19.66 -6.95
N SER A 241 4.12 -20.06 -7.75
CA SER A 241 3.11 -19.19 -8.33
C SER A 241 2.16 -18.58 -7.29
N ASP A 242 1.44 -17.54 -7.68
CA ASP A 242 0.41 -16.89 -6.86
C ASP A 242 -0.67 -17.87 -6.37
N SER A 243 -0.96 -18.90 -7.16
CA SER A 243 -1.91 -19.97 -6.80
C SER A 243 -1.37 -20.94 -5.75
N VAL A 244 -0.05 -21.09 -5.63
CA VAL A 244 0.60 -22.01 -4.68
C VAL A 244 1.92 -21.41 -4.19
N ARG A 245 1.86 -20.73 -3.05
CA ARG A 245 3.01 -20.13 -2.37
C ARG A 245 3.59 -21.10 -1.35
N ARG A 246 4.92 -21.23 -1.30
CA ARG A 246 5.62 -22.14 -0.38
C ARG A 246 6.76 -21.45 0.35
N TRP A 247 6.86 -21.69 1.65
CA TRP A 247 8.01 -21.32 2.46
C TRP A 247 8.60 -22.59 3.05
N THR A 248 9.92 -22.73 2.94
CA THR A 248 10.64 -23.87 3.52
C THR A 248 11.68 -23.35 4.48
N ARG A 249 11.68 -23.89 5.70
CA ARG A 249 12.70 -23.60 6.70
C ARG A 249 13.25 -24.90 7.26
N THR A 250 14.57 -25.02 7.25
CA THR A 250 15.29 -26.11 7.89
C THR A 250 16.04 -25.58 9.11
N ALA A 251 15.71 -26.10 10.29
CA ALA A 251 16.39 -25.77 11.54
C ALA A 251 16.70 -27.06 12.30
N SER A 252 17.96 -27.25 12.70
CA SER A 252 18.39 -28.37 13.55
C SER A 252 17.88 -29.75 13.09
N GLN A 253 18.00 -30.03 11.79
CA GLN A 253 17.55 -31.26 11.10
C GLN A 253 16.05 -31.43 10.88
N VAL A 254 15.21 -30.48 11.30
CA VAL A 254 13.77 -30.48 10.99
C VAL A 254 13.49 -29.51 9.85
N THR A 255 12.86 -30.00 8.80
CA THR A 255 12.33 -29.16 7.71
C THR A 255 10.84 -28.98 7.91
N VAL A 256 10.40 -27.72 7.93
CA VAL A 256 8.99 -27.34 7.92
C VAL A 256 8.71 -26.64 6.61
N GLN A 257 7.67 -27.09 5.91
CA GLN A 257 7.18 -26.43 4.71
C GLN A 257 5.78 -25.89 4.99
N ILE A 258 5.60 -24.58 4.79
CA ILE A 258 4.28 -23.95 4.82
C ILE A 258 3.85 -23.73 3.38
N THR A 259 2.62 -24.14 3.05
CA THR A 259 2.03 -23.95 1.72
C THR A 259 0.72 -23.20 1.86
N ALA A 260 0.59 -22.08 1.16
CA ALA A 260 -0.68 -21.39 0.97
C ALA A 260 -1.17 -21.69 -0.45
N ARG A 261 -2.30 -22.39 -0.57
CA ARG A 261 -2.96 -22.65 -1.87
C ARG A 261 -4.19 -21.77 -2.00
N SER A 262 -4.21 -20.91 -3.01
CA SER A 262 -5.41 -20.14 -3.36
C SER A 262 -6.57 -21.11 -3.59
N THR A 263 -7.68 -20.86 -2.88
CA THR A 263 -8.96 -21.54 -3.11
C THR A 263 -9.84 -20.72 -4.05
N ASP A 264 -9.70 -19.40 -3.97
CA ASP A 264 -10.29 -18.39 -4.83
C ASP A 264 -9.39 -17.14 -4.84
N HIS A 265 -9.87 -16.03 -5.41
CA HIS A 265 -9.11 -14.78 -5.50
C HIS A 265 -8.90 -14.06 -4.16
N GLU A 266 -9.66 -14.41 -3.12
CA GLU A 266 -9.66 -13.74 -1.82
C GLU A 266 -9.04 -14.60 -0.71
N HIS A 267 -9.05 -15.93 -0.86
CA HIS A 267 -8.67 -16.87 0.19
C HIS A 267 -7.63 -17.89 -0.28
N ALA A 268 -6.76 -18.28 0.66
CA ALA A 268 -5.84 -19.38 0.53
C ALA A 268 -5.94 -20.33 1.72
N ARG A 269 -5.90 -21.64 1.46
CA ARG A 269 -5.75 -22.67 2.50
C ARG A 269 -4.29 -22.78 2.91
N LEU A 270 -4.03 -22.65 4.20
CA LEU A 270 -2.71 -22.77 4.81
C LEU A 270 -2.48 -24.19 5.32
N VAL A 271 -1.43 -24.84 4.84
CA VAL A 271 -1.04 -26.20 5.24
C VAL A 271 0.41 -26.19 5.70
N VAL A 272 0.69 -26.80 6.84
CA VAL A 272 2.05 -27.06 7.33
C VAL A 272 2.39 -28.51 7.09
N ARG A 273 3.51 -28.77 6.43
CA ARG A 273 4.13 -30.09 6.33
C ARG A 273 5.32 -30.14 7.27
N ASP A 274 5.31 -31.09 8.19
CA ASP A 274 6.42 -31.32 9.12
C ASP A 274 7.55 -32.17 8.50
N GLY A 275 8.63 -32.36 9.26
CA GLY A 275 9.81 -33.12 8.82
C GLY A 275 9.55 -34.61 8.57
N ASN A 276 8.41 -35.15 9.02
CA ASN A 276 7.96 -36.53 8.76
C ASN A 276 7.00 -36.59 7.56
N ALA A 277 6.92 -35.52 6.77
CA ALA A 277 6.01 -35.36 5.63
C ALA A 277 4.52 -35.46 6.00
N ARG A 278 4.16 -35.20 7.26
CA ARG A 278 2.75 -35.13 7.67
C ARG A 278 2.21 -33.73 7.44
N ASP A 279 1.04 -33.66 6.80
CA ASP A 279 0.33 -32.43 6.53
C ASP A 279 -0.64 -32.08 7.66
N TRP A 280 -0.65 -30.80 8.03
CA TRP A 280 -1.47 -30.20 9.07
C TRP A 280 -2.22 -29.01 8.46
N ASP A 281 -3.55 -29.11 8.37
CA ASP A 281 -4.40 -28.01 7.90
C ASP A 281 -4.55 -26.97 9.01
N LEU A 282 -4.18 -25.72 8.72
CA LEU A 282 -4.27 -24.60 9.66
C LEU A 282 -5.51 -23.72 9.42
N GLY A 283 -6.22 -23.90 8.31
CA GLY A 283 -7.40 -23.11 7.95
C GLY A 283 -7.22 -22.22 6.71
N LEU A 284 -8.17 -21.30 6.53
CA LEU A 284 -8.18 -20.32 5.45
C LEU A 284 -7.63 -18.99 5.93
N ILE A 285 -6.91 -18.29 5.06
CA ILE A 285 -6.40 -16.93 5.28
C ILE A 285 -6.61 -16.10 4.02
N THR A 286 -6.52 -14.78 4.12
CA THR A 286 -6.62 -13.89 2.96
C THR A 286 -5.47 -14.10 1.99
N ALA A 287 -5.78 -14.20 0.71
CA ALA A 287 -4.83 -14.31 -0.39
C ALA A 287 -4.64 -12.96 -1.12
N PRO A 288 -3.51 -12.75 -1.80
CA PRO A 288 -2.31 -13.59 -1.77
C PRO A 288 -1.50 -13.40 -0.48
N VAL A 289 -0.87 -14.48 -0.02
CA VAL A 289 0.02 -14.43 1.16
C VAL A 289 1.43 -14.07 0.67
N GLN A 290 1.88 -12.87 0.99
CA GLN A 290 3.13 -12.33 0.47
C GLN A 290 4.33 -12.64 1.37
N HIS A 291 4.14 -12.69 2.69
CA HIS A 291 5.23 -12.87 3.65
C HIS A 291 4.88 -13.90 4.72
N LEU A 292 5.91 -14.61 5.18
CA LEU A 292 5.87 -15.47 6.36
C LEU A 292 6.98 -15.09 7.33
N LEU A 293 6.59 -14.56 8.50
CA LEU A 293 7.53 -14.26 9.58
C LEU A 293 7.69 -15.47 10.49
N TRP A 294 8.88 -16.05 10.49
CA TRP A 294 9.17 -17.18 11.37
C TRP A 294 9.51 -16.71 12.80
N LEU A 295 8.75 -17.20 13.79
CA LEU A 295 8.94 -16.92 15.21
C LEU A 295 9.54 -18.15 15.93
N ASP A 296 10.81 -18.44 15.67
CA ASP A 296 11.53 -19.57 16.28
C ASP A 296 12.26 -19.19 17.58
N GLN A 297 13.02 -20.13 18.14
CA GLN A 297 13.79 -19.97 19.39
C GLN A 297 14.72 -18.74 19.39
N GLY A 298 15.16 -18.27 18.22
CA GLY A 298 15.96 -17.05 18.09
C GLY A 298 15.17 -15.75 18.25
N THR A 299 13.83 -15.80 18.32
CA THR A 299 13.00 -14.60 18.53
C THR A 299 12.83 -14.31 20.02
N PRO A 300 13.30 -13.15 20.53
CA PRO A 300 13.17 -12.78 21.93
C PRO A 300 11.72 -12.89 22.43
N ALA A 301 11.54 -13.28 23.71
CA ALA A 301 10.20 -13.44 24.29
C ALA A 301 9.40 -12.13 24.28
N ASP A 302 10.08 -10.99 24.46
CA ASP A 302 9.44 -9.66 24.39
C ASP A 302 8.90 -9.35 23.00
N ASN A 303 9.65 -9.70 21.95
CA ASN A 303 9.20 -9.56 20.56
C ASN A 303 7.94 -10.39 20.28
N ARG A 304 7.86 -11.61 20.82
CA ARG A 304 6.67 -12.47 20.66
C ARG A 304 5.44 -11.89 21.35
N ARG A 305 5.57 -11.47 22.61
CA ARG A 305 4.49 -10.80 23.35
C ARG A 305 4.05 -9.49 22.69
N ALA A 306 5.00 -8.74 22.16
CA ALA A 306 4.73 -7.50 21.44
C ALA A 306 3.92 -7.73 20.17
N LEU A 307 4.25 -8.77 19.38
CA LEU A 307 3.44 -9.17 18.23
C LEU A 307 2.04 -9.60 18.62
N GLU A 308 1.89 -10.45 19.64
CA GLU A 308 0.58 -10.88 20.13
C GLU A 308 -0.30 -9.67 20.45
N ARG A 309 0.23 -8.70 21.20
CA ARG A 309 -0.49 -7.45 21.49
C ARG A 309 -0.84 -6.64 20.23
N ALA A 310 0.07 -6.53 19.26
CA ALA A 310 -0.18 -5.78 18.04
C ALA A 310 -1.28 -6.44 17.18
N PHE A 311 -1.26 -7.78 17.09
CA PHE A 311 -2.31 -8.55 16.43
C PHE A 311 -3.66 -8.40 17.14
N ASP A 312 -3.70 -8.50 18.48
CA ASP A 312 -4.93 -8.33 19.26
C ASP A 312 -5.50 -6.90 19.12
N ALA A 313 -4.63 -5.89 19.10
CA ALA A 313 -5.03 -4.49 18.87
C ALA A 313 -5.58 -4.27 17.46
N SER A 314 -4.98 -4.88 16.44
CA SER A 314 -5.52 -4.81 15.08
C SER A 314 -6.82 -5.60 14.92
N ALA A 315 -6.98 -6.73 15.62
CA ALA A 315 -8.23 -7.50 15.64
C ALA A 315 -9.40 -6.68 16.16
N THR A 316 -9.16 -5.91 17.21
CA THR A 316 -10.16 -5.01 17.81
C THR A 316 -10.45 -3.79 16.93
N ALA A 317 -9.46 -3.27 16.19
CA ALA A 317 -9.65 -2.17 15.24
C ALA A 317 -10.34 -2.60 13.92
N SER A 318 -10.10 -3.83 13.46
CA SER A 318 -10.55 -4.32 12.14
C SER A 318 -11.76 -5.24 12.17
N GLY A 319 -12.13 -5.75 13.34
CA GLY A 319 -13.18 -6.77 13.51
C GLY A 319 -12.90 -8.10 12.78
N SER A 320 -11.71 -8.32 12.22
CA SER A 320 -11.40 -9.48 11.39
C SER A 320 -9.92 -9.89 11.50
N THR A 321 -9.56 -10.49 12.63
CA THR A 321 -8.32 -11.26 12.76
C THR A 321 -8.66 -12.73 13.00
N GLN A 322 -8.01 -13.62 12.25
CA GLN A 322 -8.14 -15.07 12.44
C GLN A 322 -6.87 -15.57 13.12
N VAL A 323 -6.98 -15.95 14.39
CA VAL A 323 -5.89 -16.53 15.17
C VAL A 323 -6.08 -18.05 15.22
N ALA A 324 -5.10 -18.80 14.72
CA ALA A 324 -5.05 -20.25 14.89
C ALA A 324 -4.10 -20.58 16.04
N THR A 325 -4.63 -20.91 17.22
CA THR A 325 -3.84 -21.43 18.35
C THR A 325 -4.14 -22.91 18.59
N ARG A 326 -3.10 -23.69 18.93
CA ARG A 326 -3.30 -25.04 19.45
C ARG A 326 -3.73 -24.97 20.92
N THR A 327 -5.02 -25.15 21.20
CA THR A 327 -5.49 -25.40 22.56
C THR A 327 -5.05 -26.81 23.00
N PRO A 328 -4.39 -26.98 24.16
CA PRO A 328 -4.34 -28.29 24.80
C PRO A 328 -5.77 -28.70 25.14
N ARG A 329 -6.20 -29.87 24.66
CA ARG A 329 -7.53 -30.44 24.94
C ARG A 329 -7.72 -30.60 26.46
N SER A 330 -8.69 -29.89 27.03
CA SER A 330 -9.39 -30.25 28.28
C SER A 330 -10.75 -29.51 28.34
N PRO A 331 -11.75 -30.09 29.03
CA PRO A 331 -13.15 -30.01 28.64
C PRO A 331 -13.81 -28.66 28.99
N SER A 332 -14.80 -28.32 28.15
CA SER A 332 -15.63 -27.13 28.16
C SER A 332 -16.17 -26.72 29.53
N LEU A 333 -16.01 -25.43 29.85
CA LEU A 333 -16.93 -24.67 30.68
C LEU A 333 -17.45 -23.50 29.84
N ASN A 334 -18.69 -23.62 29.40
CA ASN A 334 -19.46 -22.52 28.84
C ASN A 334 -19.60 -21.44 29.92
N VAL A 335 -18.99 -20.29 29.69
CA VAL A 335 -19.38 -19.05 30.38
C VAL A 335 -20.00 -18.16 29.32
N ALA A 336 -21.33 -18.15 29.30
CA ALA A 336 -22.08 -17.09 28.66
C ALA A 336 -21.77 -15.79 29.39
N ALA A 337 -21.22 -14.80 28.69
CA ALA A 337 -21.15 -13.43 29.16
C ALA A 337 -22.15 -12.59 28.35
N HIS A 338 -23.24 -12.24 29.00
CA HIS A 338 -24.15 -11.19 28.56
C HIS A 338 -23.68 -9.81 29.06
N SER A 339 -24.10 -8.79 28.31
CA SER A 339 -24.06 -7.35 28.59
C SER A 339 -22.70 -6.66 28.35
N SER A 340 -22.64 -5.39 27.93
CA SER A 340 -23.67 -4.36 27.77
C SER A 340 -23.16 -3.31 26.77
N ASP A 341 -24.10 -2.56 26.21
CA ASP A 341 -23.89 -1.40 25.33
C ASP A 341 -22.76 -0.48 25.77
N ALA A 342 -21.86 -0.18 24.82
CA ALA A 342 -21.08 1.05 24.81
C ALA A 342 -21.02 1.56 23.36
N HIS A 343 -21.87 2.55 23.09
CA HIS A 343 -21.82 3.39 21.90
C HIS A 343 -20.46 4.08 21.78
N GLY A 344 -19.89 4.01 20.58
CA GLY A 344 -18.64 4.68 20.20
C GLY A 344 -18.39 4.52 18.71
N ALA A 345 -19.34 4.96 17.89
CA ALA A 345 -19.16 5.13 16.45
C ALA A 345 -17.99 6.07 16.17
N ARG A 346 -17.26 5.84 15.07
CA ARG A 346 -16.62 6.80 14.12
C ARG A 346 -15.56 6.05 13.29
N ILE A 347 -15.33 6.25 12.00
CA ILE A 347 -15.98 7.07 10.96
C ILE A 347 -15.74 6.38 9.60
N ARG A 348 -16.73 6.54 8.72
CA ARG A 348 -16.75 6.08 7.34
C ARG A 348 -15.85 6.96 6.49
N ALA A 349 -15.08 6.33 5.59
CA ALA A 349 -14.46 7.02 4.47
C ALA A 349 -15.52 7.81 3.69
N TYR A 350 -15.32 9.12 3.56
CA TYR A 350 -16.07 9.94 2.63
C TYR A 350 -15.57 9.64 1.22
N GLU A 351 -16.36 8.87 0.48
CA GLU A 351 -16.25 8.76 -0.97
C GLU A 351 -16.86 10.03 -1.58
N LEU A 352 -16.09 11.12 -1.63
CA LEU A 352 -16.46 12.29 -2.43
C LEU A 352 -16.15 11.97 -3.90
N ARG A 353 -17.13 11.39 -4.60
CA ARG A 353 -17.18 11.42 -6.08
C ARG A 353 -17.87 12.71 -6.51
N PRO A 354 -17.21 13.61 -7.26
CA PRO A 354 -17.93 14.69 -7.93
C PRO A 354 -18.78 14.13 -9.08
N HIS A 355 -20.01 14.63 -9.16
CA HIS A 355 -21.04 14.32 -10.13
C HIS A 355 -20.57 14.36 -11.60
N ASP A 356 -20.74 13.24 -12.31
CA ASP A 356 -21.09 13.24 -13.73
C ASP A 356 -22.62 13.35 -13.83
N ALA A 357 -23.11 14.58 -13.88
CA ALA A 357 -24.46 14.89 -14.33
C ALA A 357 -24.36 15.65 -15.66
N ASP A 358 -24.30 14.93 -16.77
CA ASP A 358 -25.20 15.25 -17.90
C ASP A 358 -25.22 14.20 -19.02
N GLY A 359 -26.44 13.81 -19.38
CA GLY A 359 -26.83 13.50 -20.75
C GLY A 359 -26.33 12.19 -21.37
N ARG A 360 -27.16 11.14 -21.30
CA ARG A 360 -27.72 10.48 -22.51
C ARG A 360 -28.83 9.47 -22.16
N LYS A 361 -29.97 9.70 -22.81
CA LYS A 361 -31.20 8.91 -22.82
C LYS A 361 -30.93 7.42 -23.07
N ARG A 362 -31.48 6.55 -22.21
CA ARG A 362 -31.65 5.11 -22.49
C ARG A 362 -32.82 4.91 -23.47
N PRO A 363 -32.66 4.17 -24.59
CA PRO A 363 -33.80 3.62 -25.31
C PRO A 363 -34.36 2.42 -24.55
N GLY A 364 -35.66 2.45 -24.27
CA GLY A 364 -36.39 1.38 -23.60
C GLY A 364 -36.48 0.12 -24.47
N ALA A 365 -36.17 -1.04 -23.87
CA ALA A 365 -36.49 -2.34 -24.44
C ALA A 365 -37.99 -2.62 -24.25
N ARG A 366 -38.72 -2.66 -25.36
CA ARG A 366 -40.12 -3.10 -25.42
C ARG A 366 -40.18 -4.61 -25.28
N VAL A 367 -40.92 -5.08 -24.29
CA VAL A 367 -41.44 -6.45 -24.23
C VAL A 367 -42.69 -6.50 -25.12
N ARG A 368 -42.64 -7.30 -26.20
CA ARG A 368 -43.83 -7.71 -26.96
C ARG A 368 -44.40 -8.98 -26.33
N ARG A 369 -45.66 -8.93 -25.90
CA ARG A 369 -46.55 -10.10 -25.81
C ARG A 369 -47.45 -10.08 -27.05
N ASN A 370 -47.63 -11.25 -27.66
CA ASN A 370 -48.67 -11.51 -28.65
C ASN A 370 -50.05 -11.40 -27.99
N ASP A 371 -51.05 -10.93 -28.72
CA ASP A 371 -52.12 -11.77 -29.29
C ASP A 371 -53.26 -10.90 -29.83
N SER A 372 -53.79 -11.35 -30.97
CA SER A 372 -55.06 -10.99 -31.63
C SER A 372 -55.13 -9.69 -32.44
#